data_AF-A0A958FI04-F1
#
_entry.id   AF-A0A958FI04-F1
#
_cell.length_a   1.000
_cell.length_b   1.000
_cell.length_c   1.000
_cell.angle_alpha   90.00
_cell.angle_beta   90.00
_cell.angle_gamma   90.00
#
_symmetry.space_group_name_H-M   'P 1'
#
loop_
_entity.id
_entity.type
_entity.pdbx_description
1 polymer ?
#
loop_
_entity_poly.entity_id
_entity_poly.type
_entity_poly.pdbx_seq_one_letter_code
_entity_poly.pdbx_strand_id
1 'polypeptide(L)'
;MRNSRRKWILLGCLLLLAAVLVFTPLAGSQPLDYRQVLAYLSGEQTPDGLIFFRIRLPRIFLGVLTGASLAVAGVVFQALLRNPLATPYTLGVAS
;
A
#
# COMPACT_ATOMS: atom_id res chain seq x y z
N MET A 1 -18.13 25.58 -4.91
CA MET A 1 -18.24 24.76 -3.67
C MET A 1 -17.85 23.28 -3.85
N ARG A 2 -18.12 22.62 -5.00
CA ARG A 2 -17.83 21.18 -5.24
C ARG A 2 -16.33 20.80 -5.23
N ASN A 3 -15.43 21.71 -5.67
CA ASN A 3 -13.99 21.47 -5.67
C ASN A 3 -13.38 21.43 -4.25
N SER A 4 -13.98 22.11 -3.27
CA SER A 4 -13.45 22.10 -1.91
C SER A 4 -13.63 20.73 -1.26
N ARG A 5 -14.83 20.12 -1.37
CA ARG A 5 -15.10 18.78 -0.84
C ARG A 5 -14.22 17.70 -1.47
N ARG A 6 -13.98 17.75 -2.79
CA ARG A 6 -13.09 16.80 -3.48
C ARG A 6 -11.65 16.89 -2.96
N LYS A 7 -11.13 18.10 -2.72
CA LYS A 7 -9.78 18.30 -2.15
C LYS A 7 -9.65 17.67 -0.76
N TRP A 8 -10.66 17.83 0.10
CA TRP A 8 -10.67 17.22 1.43
C TRP A 8 -10.72 15.68 1.39
N ILE A 9 -11.49 15.09 0.47
CA ILE A 9 -11.52 13.63 0.30
C ILE A 9 -10.14 13.12 -0.17
N LEU A 10 -9.52 13.79 -1.15
CA LEU A 10 -8.19 13.41 -1.63
C LEU A 10 -7.12 13.54 -0.54
N LEU A 11 -7.17 14.64 0.24
CA LEU A 11 -6.29 14.83 1.39
C LEU A 11 -6.49 13.73 2.45
N GLY A 12 -7.74 13.37 2.74
CA GLY A 12 -8.06 12.28 3.66
C GLY A 12 -7.50 10.93 3.20
N CYS A 13 -7.69 10.56 1.93
CA CYS A 13 -7.12 9.34 1.37
C CYS A 13 -5.58 9.34 1.39
N LEU A 14 -4.95 10.48 1.08
CA LEU A 14 -3.50 10.61 1.12
C LEU A 14 -2.94 10.48 2.55
N LEU A 15 -3.60 11.12 3.52
CA LEU A 15 -3.23 11.00 4.94
C LEU A 15 -3.41 9.57 5.44
N LEU A 16 -4.47 8.88 5.05
CA LEU A 16 -4.71 7.49 5.40
C LEU A 16 -3.62 6.58 4.80
N LEU A 17 -3.27 6.77 3.53
CA LEU A 17 -2.18 6.04 2.89
C LEU A 17 -0.85 6.27 3.63
N ALA A 18 -0.53 7.52 3.96
CA ALA A 18 0.67 7.87 4.71
C ALA A 18 0.69 7.21 6.10
N ALA A 19 -0.44 7.22 6.82
CA ALA A 19 -0.56 6.53 8.09
C ALA A 19 -0.30 5.03 7.93
N VAL A 20 -0.93 4.37 6.96
CA VAL A 20 -0.71 2.93 6.71
C VAL A 20 0.77 2.63 6.43
N LEU A 21 1.45 3.44 5.62
CA LEU A 21 2.88 3.28 5.33
C LEU A 21 3.77 3.42 6.57
N VAL A 22 3.38 4.23 7.55
CA VAL A 22 4.13 4.44 8.80
C VAL A 22 3.80 3.38 9.85
N PHE A 23 2.56 2.91 9.93
CA PHE A 23 2.12 1.93 10.93
C PHE A 23 2.40 0.48 10.51
N THR A 24 2.36 0.15 9.22
CA THR A 24 2.62 -1.23 8.74
C THR A 24 4.00 -1.79 9.06
N PRO A 25 5.11 -1.02 9.07
CA PRO A 25 6.40 -1.53 9.51
C PRO A 25 6.44 -1.86 11.01
N LEU A 26 5.63 -1.16 11.82
CA LEU A 26 5.50 -1.41 13.26
C LEU A 26 4.70 -2.69 13.54
N ALA A 27 3.72 -3.00 12.69
CA ALA A 27 2.88 -4.19 12.81
C ALA A 27 3.58 -5.44 12.24
N GLY A 28 4.08 -6.32 13.12
CA GLY A 28 4.65 -7.60 12.71
C GLY A 28 4.72 -8.61 13.85
N SER A 29 4.87 -9.89 13.51
CA SER A 29 4.90 -11.00 14.46
C SER A 29 6.12 -11.00 15.39
N GLN A 30 7.18 -10.26 15.03
CA GLN A 30 8.37 -10.04 15.84
C GLN A 30 8.48 -8.54 16.15
N PRO A 31 8.62 -8.13 17.43
CA PRO A 31 8.93 -6.75 17.76
C PRO A 31 10.31 -6.42 17.18
N LEU A 32 10.40 -5.31 16.45
CA LEU A 32 11.66 -4.85 15.87
C LEU A 32 12.35 -3.90 16.82
N ASP A 33 13.63 -4.10 17.07
CA ASP A 33 14.44 -3.08 17.69
C ASP A 33 14.90 -2.06 16.64
N TYR A 34 14.35 -0.85 16.68
CA TYR A 34 14.70 0.22 15.75
C TYR A 34 16.19 0.55 15.76
N ARG A 35 16.89 0.33 16.89
CA ARG A 35 18.34 0.53 16.96
C ARG A 35 19.09 -0.43 16.04
N GLN A 36 18.65 -1.69 15.97
CA GLN A 36 19.25 -2.70 15.10
C GLN A 36 18.94 -2.46 13.62
N VAL A 37 17.77 -1.89 13.32
CA VAL A 37 17.43 -1.45 11.95
C VAL A 37 18.31 -0.28 11.50
N LEU A 38 18.59 0.68 12.39
CA LEU A 38 19.55 1.77 12.15
C LEU A 38 20.99 1.25 12.03
N ALA A 39 21.39 0.29 12.85
CA ALA A 39 22.70 -0.36 12.76
C ALA A 39 22.90 -1.08 11.41
N TYR A 40 21.83 -1.63 10.84
CA TYR A 40 21.85 -2.21 9.50
C TYR A 40 22.12 -1.19 8.40
N LEU A 41 21.64 0.05 8.56
CA LEU A 41 21.97 1.14 7.64
C LEU A 41 23.45 1.56 7.73
N SER A 42 24.07 1.44 8.91
CA SER A 42 25.52 1.65 9.09
C SER A 42 26.40 0.49 8.61
N GLY A 43 25.80 -0.58 8.08
CA GLY A 43 26.51 -1.72 7.48
C GLY A 43 26.64 -2.95 8.38
N GLU A 44 26.07 -2.94 9.59
CA GLU A 44 26.04 -4.13 10.44
C GLU A 44 24.98 -5.12 9.97
N GLN A 45 25.32 -6.40 9.87
CA GLN A 45 24.35 -7.43 9.49
C GLN A 45 23.51 -7.84 10.70
N THR A 46 22.47 -7.08 11.00
CA THR A 46 21.48 -7.41 12.05
C THR A 46 20.29 -8.18 11.47
N PRO A 47 19.77 -9.21 12.18
CA PRO A 47 18.60 -9.96 11.73
C PRO A 47 17.35 -9.07 11.60
N ASP A 48 17.16 -8.10 12.49
CA ASP A 48 16.05 -7.15 12.46
C ASP A 48 16.10 -6.23 11.24
N GLY A 49 17.30 -5.76 10.87
CA GLY A 49 17.50 -4.96 9.67
C GLY A 49 17.17 -5.75 8.40
N LEU A 50 17.59 -7.01 8.32
CA LEU A 50 17.23 -7.89 7.20
C LEU A 50 15.71 -8.09 7.09
N ILE A 51 15.02 -8.35 8.20
CA ILE A 51 13.55 -8.52 8.20
C ILE A 51 12.87 -7.22 7.74
N PHE A 52 13.33 -6.07 8.22
CA PHE A 52 12.75 -4.78 7.84
C PHE A 52 12.96 -4.49 6.35
N PHE A 53 14.21 -4.52 5.85
CA PHE A 53 14.56 -4.10 4.50
C PHE A 53 14.27 -5.14 3.41
N ARG A 54 14.41 -6.44 3.70
CA ARG A 54 14.23 -7.49 2.68
C ARG A 54 12.85 -8.15 2.71
N ILE A 55 12.10 -8.02 3.81
CA ILE A 55 10.79 -8.68 3.94
C ILE A 55 9.66 -7.65 4.06
N ARG A 56 9.70 -6.78 5.07
CA ARG A 56 8.58 -5.84 5.35
C ARG A 56 8.47 -4.76 4.28
N LEU A 57 9.56 -4.06 3.99
CA LEU A 57 9.56 -2.96 3.01
C LEU A 57 9.10 -3.41 1.60
N PRO A 58 9.65 -4.50 1.02
CA PRO A 58 9.20 -4.98 -0.29
C PRO A 58 7.73 -5.39 -0.27
N ARG A 59 7.24 -6.01 0.80
CA ARG A 59 5.83 -6.39 0.95
C ARG A 59 4.90 -5.19 0.97
N ILE A 60 5.26 -4.12 1.68
CA ILE A 60 4.48 -2.87 1.72
C ILE A 60 4.42 -2.26 0.32
N PHE A 61 5.56 -2.19 -0.37
CA PHE A 61 5.64 -1.65 -1.73
C PHE A 61 4.77 -2.43 -2.72
N LEU A 62 4.86 -3.77 -2.69
CA LEU A 62 4.01 -4.64 -3.51
C LEU A 62 2.53 -4.47 -3.16
N GLY A 63 2.17 -4.31 -1.88
CA GLY A 63 0.78 -4.08 -1.46
C GLY A 63 0.21 -2.79 -2.05
N VAL A 64 0.98 -1.70 -2.03
CA VAL A 64 0.57 -0.43 -2.64
C VAL A 64 0.44 -0.56 -4.17
N LEU A 65 1.43 -1.16 -4.83
CA LEU A 65 1.40 -1.34 -6.29
C LEU A 65 0.24 -2.21 -6.75
N THR A 66 0.00 -3.33 -6.09
CA THR A 66 -1.10 -4.24 -6.42
C THR A 66 -2.45 -3.58 -6.16
N GLY A 67 -2.63 -2.90 -5.02
CA GLY A 67 -3.84 -2.14 -4.73
C GLY A 67 -4.12 -1.03 -5.75
N ALA A 68 -3.10 -0.26 -6.13
CA ALA A 68 -3.22 0.78 -7.16
C ALA A 68 -3.59 0.18 -8.53
N SER A 69 -2.95 -0.92 -8.92
CA SER A 69 -3.22 -1.61 -10.18
C SER A 69 -4.66 -2.13 -10.25
N LEU A 70 -5.15 -2.71 -9.15
CA LEU A 70 -6.54 -3.18 -9.04
C LEU A 70 -7.55 -2.03 -9.10
N ALA A 71 -7.25 -0.90 -8.45
CA ALA A 71 -8.10 0.28 -8.51
C ALA A 71 -8.19 0.84 -9.94
N VAL A 72 -7.07 0.92 -10.65
CA VAL A 72 -7.04 1.36 -12.07
C VAL A 72 -7.80 0.39 -12.95
N ALA A 73 -7.55 -0.92 -12.83
CA ALA A 73 -8.28 -1.94 -13.57
C ALA A 73 -9.80 -1.81 -13.35
N GLY A 74 -10.24 -1.66 -12.09
CA GLY A 74 -11.64 -1.45 -11.75
C GLY A 74 -12.26 -0.24 -12.48
N VAL A 75 -11.61 0.92 -12.44
CA VAL A 75 -12.10 2.12 -13.14
C VAL A 75 -12.13 1.93 -14.65
N VAL A 76 -11.14 1.26 -15.24
CA VAL A 76 -11.11 0.95 -16.67
C VAL A 76 -12.28 0.06 -17.07
N PHE A 77 -12.56 -1.01 -16.33
CA PHE A 77 -13.72 -1.89 -16.60
C PHE A 77 -15.04 -1.15 -16.44
N GLN A 78 -15.19 -0.33 -15.39
CA GLN A 78 -16.38 0.50 -15.18
C GLN A 78 -16.61 1.47 -16.34
N ALA A 79 -15.54 2.06 -16.89
CA ALA A 79 -15.61 2.96 -18.03
C ALA A 79 -15.93 2.24 -19.34
N LEU A 80 -15.29 1.09 -19.61
CA LEU A 80 -15.50 0.29 -20.82
C LEU A 80 -16.92 -0.25 -20.90
N LEU A 81 -17.43 -0.79 -19.80
CA LEU A 81 -18.78 -1.37 -19.73
C LEU A 81 -19.86 -0.34 -19.44
N ARG A 82 -19.46 0.91 -19.15
CA ARG A 82 -20.35 1.99 -18.70
C ARG A 82 -21.27 1.55 -17.56
N ASN A 83 -20.77 0.66 -16.71
CA ASN A 83 -21.50 0.08 -15.59
C ASN A 83 -20.68 0.29 -14.30
N PRO A 84 -21.15 1.15 -13.38
CA PRO A 84 -20.41 1.45 -12.14
C PRO A 84 -20.27 0.24 -11.21
N LEU A 85 -21.01 -0.85 -11.43
CA LEU A 85 -20.92 -2.09 -10.67
C LEU A 85 -19.98 -3.13 -11.31
N ALA A 86 -19.47 -2.88 -12.51
CA ALA A 86 -18.58 -3.81 -13.18
C ALA A 86 -17.22 -3.87 -12.47
N THR A 87 -16.72 -5.09 -12.25
CA THR A 87 -15.38 -5.33 -11.70
C THR A 87 -14.69 -6.44 -12.49
N PRO A 88 -13.34 -6.48 -12.53
CA PRO A 88 -12.61 -7.52 -13.25
C PRO A 88 -13.06 -8.94 -12.88
N TYR A 89 -13.36 -9.17 -11.60
CA TYR A 89 -13.80 -10.47 -11.07
C TYR A 89 -15.13 -10.96 -11.67
N THR A 90 -16.01 -10.06 -12.10
CA THR A 90 -17.31 -10.43 -12.70
C THR A 90 -17.20 -10.98 -14.13
N LEU A 91 -16.04 -10.83 -14.78
CA LEU A 91 -15.83 -11.18 -16.19
C LEU A 91 -14.95 -12.42 -16.38
N GLY A 92 -14.60 -13.15 -15.30
CA GLY A 92 -13.81 -14.38 -15.39
C GLY A 92 -12.33 -14.19 -15.75
N VAL A 93 -11.81 -12.96 -15.75
CA VAL A 93 -10.38 -12.68 -15.99
C VAL A 93 -9.48 -12.96 -14.79
N ALA A 94 -10.07 -13.24 -13.63
CA ALA A 94 -9.37 -13.54 -12.38
C ALA A 94 -9.78 -14.89 -11.78
N SER A 95 -10.24 -15.82 -12.63
CA SER A 95 -10.54 -17.23 -12.28
C SER A 95 -9.45 -18.17 -12.75
#